data_AF-A0A0T5ZC47-F1
#
_entry.id   AF-A0A0T5ZC47-F1
#
_cell.length_a   1.000
_cell.length_b   1.000
_cell.length_c   1.000
_cell.angle_alpha   90.00
_cell.angle_beta   90.00
_cell.angle_gamma   90.00
#
_symmetry.space_group_name_H-M   'P 1'
#
loop_
_entity.id
_entity.type
_entity.pdbx_description
1 polymer ?
#
loop_
_entity_poly.entity_id
_entity_poly.type
_entity_poly.pdbx_seq_one_letter_code
_entity_poly.pdbx_strand_id
1 'polypeptide(L)' 'MKVLQILNSNNITIEDLSAMPTNLEEIFLKVVNESNESDT' A
#
# COMPACT_ATOMS: atom_id res chain seq x y z
N MET A 1 21.25 5.71 -5.68
CA MET A 1 20.06 5.10 -6.30
C MET A 1 19.78 5.73 -7.65
N LYS A 2 20.26 5.13 -8.75
CA LYS A 2 20.08 5.71 -10.10
C LYS A 2 18.62 5.64 -10.59
N VAL A 3 17.92 4.56 -10.26
CA VAL A 3 16.51 4.35 -10.68
C VAL A 3 15.58 5.39 -10.07
N LEU A 4 15.64 5.64 -8.76
CA LEU A 4 14.81 6.66 -8.10
C LEU A 4 15.03 8.06 -8.68
N GLN A 5 16.28 8.41 -9.00
CA GLN A 5 16.61 9.68 -9.63
C GLN A 5 15.96 9.81 -11.01
N ILE A 6 15.99 8.74 -11.82
CA ILE A 6 15.33 8.72 -13.14
C ILE A 6 13.82 8.88 -13.00
N LEU A 7 13.19 8.15 -12.07
CA LEU A 7 11.74 8.24 -11.85
C LEU A 7 11.33 9.66 -11.45
N ASN A 8 12.05 10.26 -10.51
CA ASN A 8 11.80 11.63 -10.05
C ASN A 8 11.99 12.66 -11.17
N SER A 9 13.05 12.53 -11.98
CA SER A 9 13.31 13.41 -13.12
C SER A 9 12.28 13.29 -14.25
N ASN A 10 11.53 12.19 -14.32
CA ASN A 10 10.45 11.99 -15.29
C ASN A 10 9.06 12.29 -14.69
N ASN A 11 8.99 12.88 -13.51
CA ASN A 11 7.73 13.15 -12.78
C ASN A 11 6.88 11.88 -12.57
N ILE A 12 7.52 10.72 -12.47
CA ILE A 12 6.84 9.47 -12.13
C ILE A 12 6.64 9.48 -10.61
N THR A 13 5.38 9.55 -10.20
CA THR A 13 5.00 9.49 -8.78
C THR A 13 5.29 8.11 -8.25
N ILE A 14 6.00 8.03 -7.12
CA ILE A 14 6.26 6.78 -6.42
C ILE A 14 5.23 6.69 -5.30
N GLU A 15 4.33 5.71 -5.38
CA GLU A 15 3.42 5.42 -4.27
C GLU A 15 4.20 4.85 -3.10
N ASP A 16 3.93 5.39 -1.91
CA ASP A 16 4.45 4.85 -0.68
C ASP A 16 3.60 3.65 -0.25
N LEU A 17 4.14 2.45 -0.49
CA LEU A 17 3.52 1.18 -0.14
C LEU A 17 3.94 0.70 1.26
N SER A 18 4.65 1.52 2.05
CA SER A 18 5.11 1.11 3.39
C SER A 18 3.96 0.84 4.38
N ALA A 19 2.80 1.46 4.16
CA ALA A 19 1.60 1.24 4.96
C ALA A 19 0.71 0.11 4.42
N MET A 20 1.09 -0.55 3.32
CA MET A 20 0.37 -1.72 2.85
C MET A 20 0.67 -2.93 3.74
N PRO A 21 -0.36 -3.72 4.10
CA PRO A 21 -0.13 -4.95 4.83
C PRO A 21 0.70 -5.89 3.94
N THR A 22 1.82 -6.35 4.47
CA THR A 22 2.80 -7.16 3.70
C THR A 22 2.75 -8.64 4.06
N ASN A 23 2.12 -8.97 5.19
CA ASN A 23 1.96 -10.34 5.65
C ASN A 23 0.47 -10.76 5.64
N LEU A 24 0.27 -12.07 5.65
CA LEU A 24 -1.06 -12.66 5.50
C LEU A 24 -1.98 -12.36 6.69
N GLU A 25 -1.43 -12.20 7.89
CA GLU A 25 -2.19 -11.88 9.10
C GLU A 25 -2.76 -10.45 9.03
N GLU A 26 -1.94 -9.47 8.67
CA GLU A 26 -2.36 -8.08 8.47
C GLU A 26 -3.38 -7.95 7.33
N ILE A 27 -3.16 -8.68 6.22
CA ILE A 27 -4.12 -8.73 5.11
C ILE A 27 -5.45 -9.30 5.61
N PHE A 28 -5.42 -10.40 6.35
CA PHE A 28 -6.61 -11.04 6.90
C PHE A 28 -7.37 -10.10 7.86
N LEU A 29 -6.67 -9.48 8.80
CA LEU A 29 -7.26 -8.53 9.75
C LEU A 29 -7.89 -7.33 9.04
N LYS A 30 -7.22 -6.78 8.03
CA LYS A 30 -7.75 -5.69 7.20
C LYS A 30 -9.05 -6.10 6.53
N VAL A 31 -9.08 -7.25 5.85
CA VAL A 31 -10.27 -7.75 5.16
C VAL A 31 -11.41 -7.97 6.13
N VAL A 32 -11.17 -8.60 7.29
CA VAL A 32 -12.21 -8.82 8.30
C VAL A 32 -12.76 -7.50 8.86
N ASN A 33 -11.90 -6.52 9.14
CA ASN A 33 -12.33 -5.22 9.62
C ASN A 33 -13.18 -4.47 8.57
N GLU A 34 -12.73 -4.44 7.32
CA GLU A 34 -13.46 -3.80 6.22
C GLU A 34 -14.80 -4.51 5.91
N SER A 35 -14.86 -5.83 6.10
CA SER A 35 -16.09 -6.62 5.94
C SER A 35 -17.14 -6.33 7.01
N ASN A 36 -16.70 -6.02 8.24
CA ASN A 36 -17.59 -5.72 9.36
C ASN A 36 -18.10 -4.27 9.35
N GLU A 37 -17.48 -3.39 8.57
CA GLU A 37 -17.94 -2.00 8.38
C GLU A 37 -19.12 -1.90 7.41
N SER A 38 -19.43 -2.93 6.62
CA SER A 38 -20.54 -2.91 5.65
C SER A 38 -21.93 -3.27 6.22
N ASP A 39 -22.04 -3.55 7.52
CA ASP A 39 -23.27 -4.02 8.17
C ASP A 39 -24.03 -2.92 8.97
N THR A 40 -23.80 -1.63 8.70
CA THR A 40 -24.57 -0.50 9.28
C THR A 40 -25.19 0.41 8.23
#